data_AF-A0A945N5E2-F1
#
_entry.id   AF-A0A945N5E2-F1
#
_cell.length_a   1.000
_cell.length_b   1.000
_cell.length_c   1.000
_cell.angle_alpha   90.00
_cell.angle_beta   90.00
_cell.angle_gamma   90.00
#
_symmetry.space_group_name_H-M   'P 1'
#
loop_
_entity.id
_entity.type
_entity.pdbx_description
1 polymer ?
#
loop_
_entity_poly.entity_id
_entity_poly.type
_entity_poly.pdbx_seq_one_letter_code
_entity_poly.pdbx_strand_id
1 'polypeptide(L)'
;MTLLVTACGGGSNGPKDSDGDGVSDLQDAFPTNPSETTDSDGDGIGNNADAFPNDGNETLDSDGDGVGDNADAFPNDADESVDTDGDGVGDNADNCVDTPNADQADVDGNTLGDACAALPTSYNFKGVYDTEASGVSYTGQTARQLLISGLVDSLVSLSERAGESDAINSELQFFITGDGVDDTPHGFTLKGGETVIPGPNFGDVSTGKNLNGKIAGGNGLGGGETSRLIGDDFFGWEDGLTTSGIPIDLVNLWITRVASNASDGVGVVIATVDNPATLIEAPAVDALGRDYRQLLQKFLIGAVTFSQGTNDYFQTDFAS
;
A
#
# COMPACT_ATOMS: atom_id res chain seq x y z
N MET A 1 -13.02 -88.08 -68.99
CA MET A 1 -12.12 -87.03 -69.50
C MET A 1 -12.37 -85.80 -68.66
N THR A 2 -11.33 -85.42 -67.92
CA THR A 2 -11.31 -84.44 -66.85
C THR A 2 -11.41 -83.02 -67.40
N LEU A 3 -12.16 -82.14 -66.74
CA LEU A 3 -11.76 -80.74 -66.62
C LEU A 3 -12.25 -80.19 -65.27
N LEU A 4 -11.44 -80.43 -64.23
CA LEU A 4 -11.45 -79.61 -63.02
C LEU A 4 -10.78 -78.28 -63.40
N VAL A 5 -11.53 -77.19 -63.43
CA VAL A 5 -10.93 -75.85 -63.49
C VAL A 5 -10.63 -75.44 -62.05
N THR A 6 -9.45 -75.83 -61.58
CA THR A 6 -8.82 -75.21 -60.41
C THR A 6 -8.32 -73.85 -60.88
N ALA A 7 -9.07 -72.79 -60.61
CA ALA A 7 -8.54 -71.44 -60.72
C ALA A 7 -7.57 -71.19 -59.56
N CYS A 8 -6.28 -71.40 -59.81
CA CYS A 8 -5.21 -70.79 -59.05
C CYS A 8 -4.70 -69.62 -59.90
N GLY A 9 -5.12 -68.41 -59.56
CA GLY A 9 -4.77 -67.18 -60.25
C GLY A 9 -4.79 -66.02 -59.27
N GLY A 10 -3.75 -65.94 -58.43
CA GLY A 10 -3.41 -64.72 -57.71
C GLY A 10 -2.97 -63.66 -58.73
N GLY A 11 -3.68 -62.55 -58.73
CA GLY A 11 -3.45 -61.40 -59.59
C GLY A 11 -4.44 -60.33 -59.18
N SER A 12 -4.11 -59.61 -58.11
CA SER A 12 -4.84 -58.43 -57.65
C SER A 12 -4.78 -57.35 -58.73
N ASN A 13 -5.73 -57.36 -59.66
CA ASN A 13 -6.01 -56.22 -60.54
C ASN A 13 -6.79 -55.11 -59.81
N GLY A 14 -6.70 -55.06 -58.47
CA GLY A 14 -7.12 -53.90 -57.71
C GLY A 14 -6.07 -52.80 -57.85
N PRO A 15 -6.45 -51.51 -57.76
CA PRO A 15 -5.48 -50.44 -57.62
C PRO A 15 -4.54 -50.73 -56.44
N LYS A 16 -3.27 -50.35 -56.56
CA LYS A 16 -2.26 -50.57 -55.51
C LYS A 16 -2.72 -49.89 -54.22
N ASP A 17 -2.60 -50.60 -53.12
CA ASP A 17 -2.94 -50.20 -51.76
C ASP A 17 -1.77 -50.71 -50.91
N SER A 18 -0.92 -49.80 -50.48
CA SER A 18 0.43 -50.11 -50.01
C SER A 18 0.51 -50.36 -48.51
N ASP A 19 -0.42 -49.82 -47.73
CA ASP A 19 -0.52 -50.00 -46.29
C ASP A 19 -1.77 -50.78 -45.84
N GLY A 20 -2.72 -51.02 -46.76
CA GLY A 20 -3.80 -51.97 -46.59
C GLY A 20 -4.99 -51.42 -45.79
N ASP A 21 -5.19 -50.11 -45.75
CA ASP A 21 -6.30 -49.48 -45.02
C ASP A 21 -7.61 -49.42 -45.82
N GLY A 22 -7.56 -49.80 -47.10
CA GLY A 22 -8.71 -49.88 -48.00
C GLY A 22 -8.88 -48.67 -48.92
N VAL A 23 -7.99 -47.67 -48.87
CA VAL A 23 -7.87 -46.60 -49.87
C VAL A 23 -6.70 -46.91 -50.81
N SER A 24 -6.90 -46.73 -52.12
CA SER A 24 -5.82 -46.99 -53.08
C SER A 24 -4.76 -45.88 -53.02
N ASP A 25 -3.49 -46.20 -53.26
CA ASP A 25 -2.35 -45.27 -53.37
C ASP A 25 -2.63 -44.00 -54.21
N LEU A 26 -3.53 -44.05 -55.21
CA LEU A 26 -3.87 -42.90 -56.07
C LEU A 26 -4.90 -41.93 -55.48
N GLN A 27 -5.64 -42.36 -54.45
CA GLN A 27 -6.70 -41.60 -53.76
C GLN A 27 -6.35 -41.36 -52.29
N ASP A 28 -5.19 -41.85 -51.87
CA ASP A 28 -4.70 -41.80 -50.51
C ASP A 28 -3.63 -40.72 -50.40
N ALA A 29 -3.85 -39.76 -49.49
CA ALA A 29 -2.89 -38.71 -49.21
C ALA A 29 -1.61 -39.24 -48.52
N PHE A 30 -1.72 -40.38 -47.81
CA PHE A 30 -0.62 -41.01 -47.08
C PHE A 30 -0.47 -42.51 -47.42
N PRO A 31 0.00 -42.88 -48.64
CA PRO A 31 0.06 -44.26 -49.14
C PRO A 31 0.95 -45.27 -48.39
N THR A 32 1.45 -44.93 -47.20
CA THR A 32 2.26 -45.82 -46.38
C THR A 32 1.87 -45.77 -44.89
N ASN A 33 0.85 -44.99 -44.55
CA ASN A 33 0.36 -44.83 -43.18
C ASN A 33 -1.10 -45.32 -43.11
N PRO A 34 -1.34 -46.55 -42.65
CA PRO A 34 -2.70 -47.13 -42.64
C PRO A 34 -3.66 -46.47 -41.64
N SER A 35 -3.20 -45.46 -40.90
CA SER A 35 -4.03 -44.67 -39.99
C SER A 35 -4.45 -43.33 -40.57
N GLU A 36 -4.02 -42.97 -41.79
CA GLU A 36 -4.31 -41.68 -42.42
C GLU A 36 -4.60 -41.85 -43.91
N THR A 37 -5.74 -41.34 -44.38
CA THR A 37 -6.13 -41.44 -45.79
C THR A 37 -6.39 -40.11 -46.47
N THR A 38 -6.57 -39.05 -45.67
CA THR A 38 -7.08 -37.76 -46.13
C THR A 38 -6.29 -36.65 -45.46
N ASP A 39 -5.93 -35.66 -46.27
CA ASP A 39 -5.30 -34.40 -45.90
C ASP A 39 -6.16 -33.30 -46.54
N SER A 40 -7.05 -32.74 -45.73
CA SER A 40 -8.15 -31.90 -46.21
C SER A 40 -7.69 -30.48 -46.60
N ASP A 41 -6.68 -29.94 -45.93
CA ASP A 41 -6.12 -28.60 -46.19
C ASP A 41 -4.73 -28.63 -46.83
N GLY A 42 -4.08 -29.79 -46.91
CA GLY A 42 -2.87 -30.02 -47.69
C GLY A 42 -1.59 -29.64 -46.95
N ASP A 43 -1.59 -29.64 -45.62
CA ASP A 43 -0.44 -29.24 -44.81
C ASP A 43 0.55 -30.39 -44.52
N GLY A 44 0.17 -31.61 -44.88
CA GLY A 44 0.97 -32.83 -44.74
C GLY A 44 0.78 -33.57 -43.42
N ILE A 45 -0.17 -33.18 -42.57
CA ILE A 45 -0.67 -33.96 -41.44
C ILE A 45 -2.02 -34.58 -41.83
N GLY A 46 -2.22 -35.86 -41.51
CA GLY A 46 -3.47 -36.52 -41.85
C GLY A 46 -4.61 -36.13 -40.93
N ASN A 47 -5.84 -36.08 -41.45
CA ASN A 47 -7.03 -35.62 -40.73
C ASN A 47 -7.28 -36.34 -39.39
N ASN A 48 -6.76 -37.56 -39.16
CA ASN A 48 -6.94 -38.25 -37.87
C ASN A 48 -5.93 -37.79 -36.80
N ALA A 49 -4.77 -37.25 -37.20
CA ALA A 49 -3.72 -36.73 -36.33
C ALA A 49 -3.73 -35.20 -36.21
N ASP A 50 -4.40 -34.52 -37.15
CA ASP A 50 -4.53 -33.07 -37.19
C ASP A 50 -5.67 -32.58 -36.29
N ALA A 51 -5.36 -31.66 -35.37
CA ALA A 51 -6.35 -31.02 -34.51
C ALA A 51 -7.26 -30.05 -35.29
N PHE A 52 -6.79 -29.50 -36.40
CA PHE A 52 -7.51 -28.56 -37.27
C PHE A 52 -7.54 -29.00 -38.74
N PRO A 53 -8.23 -30.11 -39.10
CA PRO A 53 -8.21 -30.71 -40.44
C PRO A 53 -8.72 -29.87 -41.62
N ASN A 54 -8.97 -28.58 -41.46
CA ASN A 54 -9.36 -27.71 -42.56
C ASN A 54 -8.62 -26.35 -42.52
N ASP A 55 -7.63 -26.18 -41.64
CA ASP A 55 -6.78 -25.00 -41.56
C ASP A 55 -5.30 -25.40 -41.61
N GLY A 56 -4.72 -25.43 -42.80
CA GLY A 56 -3.34 -25.83 -43.00
C GLY A 56 -2.27 -24.87 -42.43
N ASN A 57 -2.65 -23.91 -41.59
CA ASN A 57 -1.71 -23.15 -40.74
C ASN A 57 -1.70 -23.65 -39.29
N GLU A 58 -2.55 -24.59 -38.89
CA GLU A 58 -2.68 -25.11 -37.54
C GLU A 58 -2.72 -26.63 -37.56
N THR A 59 -1.97 -27.28 -36.67
CA THR A 59 -1.90 -28.76 -36.61
C THR A 59 -2.05 -29.34 -35.21
N LEU A 60 -1.83 -28.50 -34.19
CA LEU A 60 -1.79 -28.87 -32.78
C LEU A 60 -2.68 -27.92 -31.98
N ASP A 61 -3.29 -28.49 -30.94
CA ASP A 61 -4.07 -27.81 -29.90
C ASP A 61 -3.60 -28.43 -28.58
N SER A 62 -2.52 -27.87 -28.04
CA SER A 62 -1.73 -28.50 -26.98
C SER A 62 -2.45 -28.54 -25.63
N ASP A 63 -3.38 -27.63 -25.38
CA ASP A 63 -4.17 -27.56 -24.14
C ASP A 63 -5.67 -27.85 -24.33
N GLY A 64 -6.15 -27.89 -25.58
CA GLY A 64 -7.50 -28.31 -25.92
C GLY A 64 -8.54 -27.21 -25.81
N ASP A 65 -8.14 -25.94 -25.90
CA ASP A 65 -9.04 -24.78 -25.82
C ASP A 65 -9.76 -24.47 -27.15
N GLY A 66 -9.28 -25.07 -28.24
CA GLY A 66 -9.81 -24.93 -29.59
C GLY A 66 -9.18 -23.81 -30.41
N VAL A 67 -8.10 -23.19 -29.95
CA VAL A 67 -7.20 -22.31 -30.69
C VAL A 67 -5.93 -23.09 -31.02
N GLY A 68 -5.45 -23.00 -32.26
CA GLY A 68 -4.26 -23.74 -32.67
C GLY A 68 -2.99 -23.14 -32.09
N ASP A 69 -2.01 -23.99 -31.77
CA ASP A 69 -0.74 -23.60 -31.13
C ASP A 69 -0.02 -22.44 -31.85
N ASN A 70 -0.22 -22.23 -33.16
CA ASN A 70 0.44 -21.12 -33.88
C ASN A 70 -0.31 -19.77 -33.75
N ALA A 71 -1.61 -19.80 -33.45
CA ALA A 71 -2.45 -18.63 -33.23
C ALA A 71 -2.63 -18.31 -31.73
N ASP A 72 -2.38 -19.28 -30.87
CA ASP A 72 -2.51 -19.17 -29.42
C ASP A 72 -1.28 -18.48 -28.79
N ALA A 73 -1.52 -17.41 -28.03
CA ALA A 73 -0.48 -16.72 -27.26
C ALA A 73 0.02 -17.54 -26.06
N PHE A 74 -0.80 -18.45 -25.52
CA PHE A 74 -0.48 -19.33 -24.41
C PHE A 74 -0.84 -20.81 -24.71
N PRO A 75 -0.11 -21.50 -25.62
CA PRO A 75 -0.43 -22.86 -26.10
C PRO A 75 -0.42 -24.01 -25.07
N ASN A 76 -0.32 -23.71 -23.78
CA ASN A 76 -0.33 -24.72 -22.72
C ASN A 76 -1.26 -24.30 -21.56
N ASP A 77 -2.10 -23.29 -21.76
CA ASP A 77 -3.05 -22.77 -20.79
C ASP A 77 -4.44 -22.63 -21.42
N ALA A 78 -5.27 -23.65 -21.26
CA ALA A 78 -6.58 -23.71 -21.90
C ALA A 78 -7.57 -22.60 -21.45
N ASP A 79 -7.21 -21.80 -20.45
CA ASP A 79 -7.99 -20.67 -19.99
C ASP A 79 -7.53 -19.34 -20.63
N GLU A 80 -6.47 -19.30 -21.44
CA GLU A 80 -5.91 -18.08 -22.04
C GLU A 80 -5.45 -18.30 -23.49
N SER A 81 -5.99 -17.53 -24.43
CA SER A 81 -5.61 -17.69 -25.85
C SER A 81 -5.18 -16.39 -26.55
N VAL A 82 -5.32 -15.25 -25.87
CA VAL A 82 -5.10 -13.90 -26.41
C VAL A 82 -4.27 -13.08 -25.43
N ASP A 83 -3.30 -12.33 -25.96
CA ASP A 83 -2.49 -11.33 -25.25
C ASP A 83 -2.54 -10.05 -26.09
N THR A 84 -3.53 -9.20 -25.82
CA THR A 84 -3.86 -8.04 -26.68
C THR A 84 -2.75 -7.00 -26.69
N ASP A 85 -2.05 -6.81 -25.56
CA ASP A 85 -1.04 -5.77 -25.41
C ASP A 85 0.42 -6.28 -25.40
N GLY A 86 0.61 -7.59 -25.34
CA GLY A 86 1.89 -8.27 -25.47
C GLY A 86 2.75 -8.20 -24.21
N ASP A 87 2.13 -8.09 -23.03
CA ASP A 87 2.84 -8.03 -21.75
C ASP A 87 3.14 -9.41 -21.15
N GLY A 88 2.57 -10.47 -21.72
CA GLY A 88 2.74 -11.86 -21.29
C GLY A 88 1.73 -12.34 -20.23
N VAL A 89 0.67 -11.58 -19.98
CA VAL A 89 -0.52 -11.98 -19.21
C VAL A 89 -1.69 -12.13 -20.18
N GLY A 90 -2.43 -13.24 -20.09
CA GLY A 90 -3.56 -13.46 -20.99
C GLY A 90 -4.74 -12.55 -20.67
N ASP A 91 -5.49 -12.17 -21.70
CA ASP A 91 -6.61 -11.23 -21.62
C ASP A 91 -7.67 -11.60 -20.56
N ASN A 92 -7.83 -12.90 -20.20
CA ASN A 92 -8.81 -13.29 -19.17
C ASN A 92 -8.31 -13.02 -17.74
N ALA A 93 -7.00 -12.96 -17.53
CA ALA A 93 -6.33 -12.64 -16.28
C ALA A 93 -5.82 -11.19 -16.21
N ASP A 94 -5.74 -10.49 -17.35
CA ASP A 94 -5.18 -9.15 -17.45
C ASP A 94 -6.16 -8.05 -16.96
N ASN A 95 -5.77 -7.35 -15.90
CA ASN A 95 -6.50 -6.22 -15.32
C ASN A 95 -6.37 -4.91 -16.12
N CYS A 96 -5.59 -4.90 -17.20
CA CYS A 96 -5.41 -3.81 -18.14
C CYS A 96 -5.18 -4.27 -19.59
N VAL A 97 -6.03 -5.16 -20.13
CA VAL A 97 -6.05 -5.75 -21.51
C VAL A 97 -5.44 -4.93 -22.67
N ASP A 98 -5.52 -3.60 -22.66
CA ASP A 98 -5.01 -2.72 -23.72
C ASP A 98 -3.70 -1.97 -23.35
N THR A 99 -3.10 -2.20 -22.18
CA THR A 99 -2.00 -1.39 -21.60
C THR A 99 -0.99 -2.25 -20.83
N PRO A 100 0.23 -2.48 -21.37
CA PRO A 100 1.14 -3.49 -20.84
C PRO A 100 1.52 -3.28 -19.37
N ASN A 101 1.27 -4.30 -18.54
CA ASN A 101 1.54 -4.30 -17.10
C ASN A 101 1.67 -5.72 -16.50
N ALA A 102 2.73 -6.43 -16.89
CA ALA A 102 2.98 -7.81 -16.46
C ALA A 102 3.02 -8.06 -14.93
N ASP A 103 3.12 -7.02 -14.09
CA ASP A 103 3.05 -7.13 -12.63
C ASP A 103 1.62 -7.17 -12.08
N GLN A 104 0.62 -6.84 -12.91
CA GLN A 104 -0.80 -6.82 -12.62
C GLN A 104 -1.10 -6.04 -11.32
N ALA A 105 -0.33 -4.98 -11.06
CA ALA A 105 -0.49 -4.17 -9.87
C ALA A 105 -1.87 -3.49 -9.86
N ASP A 106 -2.60 -3.65 -8.76
CA ASP A 106 -3.89 -3.01 -8.48
C ASP A 106 -3.89 -2.60 -7.00
N VAL A 107 -3.58 -1.33 -6.73
CA VAL A 107 -3.39 -0.84 -5.35
C VAL A 107 -4.70 -0.64 -4.60
N ASP A 108 -5.83 -0.33 -5.27
CA ASP A 108 -7.13 -0.17 -4.60
C ASP A 108 -8.01 -1.44 -4.64
N GLY A 109 -7.59 -2.48 -5.37
CA GLY A 109 -8.28 -3.75 -5.44
C GLY A 109 -9.62 -3.63 -6.17
N ASN A 110 -9.74 -2.69 -7.10
CA ASN A 110 -10.98 -2.45 -7.84
C ASN A 110 -11.09 -3.29 -9.14
N THR A 111 -10.12 -4.20 -9.37
CA THR A 111 -9.94 -5.08 -10.54
C THR A 111 -9.50 -4.39 -11.83
N LEU A 112 -9.19 -3.10 -11.79
CA LEU A 112 -8.64 -2.34 -12.90
C LEU A 112 -7.22 -1.93 -12.52
N GLY A 113 -6.23 -2.41 -13.27
CA GLY A 113 -4.83 -2.24 -12.89
C GLY A 113 -4.36 -0.79 -12.87
N ASP A 114 -3.32 -0.53 -12.09
CA ASP A 114 -2.72 0.80 -11.94
C ASP A 114 -2.23 1.37 -13.27
N ALA A 115 -1.89 0.51 -14.25
CA ALA A 115 -1.39 0.94 -15.56
C ALA A 115 -2.47 1.64 -16.40
N CYS A 116 -3.72 1.18 -16.33
CA CYS A 116 -4.86 1.72 -17.06
C CYS A 116 -5.76 2.61 -16.18
N ALA A 117 -5.66 2.50 -14.84
CA ALA A 117 -6.45 3.28 -13.89
C ALA A 117 -5.67 3.68 -12.64
N ALA A 118 -4.55 4.37 -12.83
CA ALA A 118 -3.73 4.88 -11.74
C ALA A 118 -4.56 5.67 -10.71
N LEU A 119 -4.43 5.29 -9.44
CA LEU A 119 -4.99 6.02 -8.33
C LEU A 119 -4.38 7.43 -8.23
N PRO A 120 -5.20 8.47 -8.05
CA PRO A 120 -4.68 9.78 -7.70
C PRO A 120 -3.91 9.71 -6.38
N THR A 121 -2.62 10.04 -6.40
CA THR A 121 -1.80 10.15 -5.18
C THR A 121 -2.16 11.39 -4.35
N SER A 122 -2.98 12.30 -4.90
CA SER A 122 -3.55 13.41 -4.17
C SER A 122 -4.93 13.77 -4.72
N TYR A 123 -5.81 14.19 -3.82
CA TYR A 123 -7.10 14.78 -4.16
C TYR A 123 -7.09 16.24 -3.74
N ASN A 124 -7.56 17.13 -4.62
CA ASN A 124 -7.81 18.53 -4.30
C ASN A 124 -9.31 18.74 -4.21
N PHE A 125 -9.79 19.14 -3.04
CA PHE A 125 -11.20 19.46 -2.84
C PHE A 125 -11.34 20.95 -2.62
N LYS A 126 -12.21 21.63 -3.35
CA LYS A 126 -12.48 23.04 -3.09
C LYS A 126 -12.93 23.22 -1.63
N GLY A 127 -12.20 24.02 -0.86
CA GLY A 127 -12.58 24.31 0.51
C GLY A 127 -13.93 25.02 0.58
N VAL A 128 -14.72 24.68 1.60
CA VAL A 128 -16.02 25.36 1.87
C VAL A 128 -15.78 26.81 2.32
N TYR A 129 -14.69 27.03 3.07
CA TYR A 129 -14.38 28.33 3.70
C TYR A 129 -13.19 29.05 3.05
N ASP A 130 -12.28 28.32 2.43
CA ASP A 130 -11.21 28.87 1.59
C ASP A 130 -11.40 28.33 0.18
N THR A 131 -11.93 29.17 -0.72
CA THR A 131 -12.22 28.78 -2.10
C THR A 131 -10.99 28.78 -2.99
N GLU A 132 -9.87 29.35 -2.53
CA GLU A 132 -8.61 29.46 -3.26
C GLU A 132 -7.64 28.33 -2.89
N ALA A 133 -7.95 27.56 -1.84
CA ALA A 133 -7.15 26.42 -1.39
C ALA A 133 -7.95 25.11 -1.37
N SER A 134 -7.21 24.00 -1.34
CA SER A 134 -7.81 22.70 -1.07
C SER A 134 -8.24 22.62 0.39
N GLY A 135 -9.48 22.20 0.65
CA GLY A 135 -9.97 21.90 1.99
C GLY A 135 -9.28 20.69 2.65
N VAL A 136 -8.54 19.91 1.86
CA VAL A 136 -7.69 18.82 2.38
C VAL A 136 -6.20 19.17 2.24
N SER A 137 -5.43 18.86 3.28
CA SER A 137 -3.97 18.92 3.27
C SER A 137 -3.39 17.63 3.84
N TYR A 138 -2.93 16.72 2.98
CA TYR A 138 -2.34 15.46 3.41
C TYR A 138 -0.93 15.67 3.98
N THR A 139 -0.05 16.36 3.25
CA THR A 139 1.34 16.60 3.63
C THR A 139 1.48 17.35 4.96
N GLY A 140 0.64 18.37 5.19
CA GLY A 140 0.63 19.11 6.45
C GLY A 140 0.15 18.26 7.64
N GLN A 141 -0.75 17.30 7.43
CA GLN A 141 -1.18 16.35 8.46
C GLN A 141 -0.07 15.34 8.75
N THR A 142 0.52 14.75 7.71
CA THR A 142 1.64 13.80 7.83
C THR A 142 2.81 14.43 8.57
N ALA A 143 3.22 15.65 8.22
CA ALA A 143 4.30 16.35 8.91
C ALA A 143 4.04 16.51 10.42
N ARG A 144 2.79 16.76 10.83
CA ARG A 144 2.44 16.85 12.27
C ARG A 144 2.43 15.50 12.96
N GLN A 145 2.00 14.44 12.30
CA GLN A 145 2.11 13.09 12.84
C GLN A 145 3.59 12.69 13.00
N LEU A 146 4.45 13.06 12.06
CA LEU A 146 5.89 12.88 12.18
C LEU A 146 6.47 13.68 13.36
N LEU A 147 6.04 14.94 13.57
CA LEU A 147 6.46 15.73 14.74
C LEU A 147 6.07 15.05 16.07
N ILE A 148 4.83 14.55 16.16
CA ILE A 148 4.35 13.81 17.34
C ILE A 148 5.16 12.53 17.54
N SER A 149 5.42 11.79 16.46
CA SER A 149 6.24 10.57 16.50
C SER A 149 7.66 10.87 16.96
N GLY A 150 8.31 11.90 16.38
CA GLY A 150 9.65 12.33 16.75
C GLY A 150 9.76 12.71 18.22
N LEU A 151 8.78 13.45 18.76
CA LEU A 151 8.70 13.74 20.19
C LEU A 151 8.63 12.47 21.04
N VAL A 152 7.78 11.52 20.64
CA VAL A 152 7.62 10.25 21.35
C VAL A 152 8.90 9.42 21.31
N ASP A 153 9.59 9.38 20.17
CA ASP A 153 10.87 8.67 20.02
C ASP A 153 11.98 9.33 20.84
N SER A 154 12.02 10.67 20.88
CA SER A 154 12.90 11.42 21.79
C SER A 154 12.63 11.09 23.26
N LEU A 155 11.37 10.94 23.66
CA LEU A 155 11.00 10.54 25.03
C LEU A 155 11.38 9.08 25.35
N VAL A 156 11.36 8.19 24.36
CA VAL A 156 11.80 6.78 24.53
C VAL A 156 13.31 6.68 24.69
N SER A 157 14.06 7.48 23.92
CA SER A 157 15.52 7.51 23.96
C SER A 157 16.09 8.40 25.06
N LEU A 158 15.24 9.16 25.75
CA LEU A 158 15.65 10.05 26.83
C LEU A 158 16.23 9.26 28.00
N SER A 159 17.41 9.70 28.43
CA SER A 159 18.12 9.19 29.60
C SER A 159 18.45 10.33 30.55
N GLU A 160 18.76 9.99 31.79
CA GLU A 160 19.16 10.97 32.82
C GLU A 160 20.38 11.79 32.37
N ARG A 161 20.23 13.11 32.42
CA ARG A 161 21.21 14.14 32.08
C ARG A 161 21.21 15.21 33.17
N ALA A 162 21.86 14.88 34.28
CA ALA A 162 21.84 15.68 35.49
C ALA A 162 22.20 17.16 35.24
N GLY A 163 21.32 18.06 35.68
CA GLY A 163 21.50 19.51 35.54
C GLY A 163 21.20 20.10 34.16
N GLU A 164 20.72 19.31 33.20
CA GLU A 164 20.45 19.76 31.82
C GLU A 164 18.97 20.07 31.52
N SER A 165 18.17 20.42 32.53
CA SER A 165 16.71 20.65 32.40
C SER A 165 16.36 21.58 31.22
N ASP A 166 17.04 22.71 31.06
CA ASP A 166 16.73 23.69 30.02
C ASP A 166 17.04 23.16 28.60
N ALA A 167 18.09 22.35 28.47
CA ALA A 167 18.47 21.72 27.21
C ALA A 167 17.45 20.65 26.81
N ILE A 168 17.09 19.77 27.75
CA ILE A 168 16.07 18.73 27.54
C ILE A 168 14.72 19.35 27.20
N ASN A 169 14.32 20.42 27.91
CA ASN A 169 13.08 21.14 27.61
C ASN A 169 13.11 21.69 26.18
N SER A 170 14.21 22.34 25.78
CA SER A 170 14.37 22.90 24.43
C SER A 170 14.33 21.83 23.34
N GLU A 171 14.97 20.67 23.56
CA GLU A 171 14.95 19.53 22.65
C GLU A 171 13.55 18.94 22.47
N LEU A 172 12.74 18.87 23.53
CA LEU A 172 11.36 18.39 23.44
C LEU A 172 10.44 19.46 22.82
N GLN A 173 10.65 20.74 23.14
CA GLN A 173 9.88 21.86 22.58
C GLN A 173 10.09 22.05 21.09
N PHE A 174 11.24 21.65 20.55
CA PHE A 174 11.50 21.63 19.11
C PHE A 174 10.36 21.00 18.31
N PHE A 175 9.83 19.86 18.77
CA PHE A 175 8.73 19.18 18.08
C PHE A 175 7.39 19.91 18.21
N ILE A 176 7.22 20.71 19.26
CA ILE A 176 6.00 21.49 19.52
C ILE A 176 5.99 22.75 18.66
N THR A 177 7.10 23.49 18.62
CA THR A 177 7.21 24.77 17.92
C THR A 177 7.52 24.62 16.44
N GLY A 178 8.19 23.53 16.05
CA GLY A 178 8.63 23.29 14.68
C GLY A 178 9.74 24.25 14.22
N ASP A 179 10.38 24.98 15.14
CA ASP A 179 11.38 25.98 14.78
C ASP A 179 12.63 25.33 14.19
N GLY A 180 12.92 25.62 12.91
CA GLY A 180 14.07 25.06 12.19
C GLY A 180 13.92 23.57 11.82
N VAL A 181 12.70 23.02 11.90
CA VAL A 181 12.48 21.59 11.69
C VAL A 181 12.68 21.16 10.23
N ASP A 182 12.48 22.06 9.27
CA ASP A 182 12.39 21.72 7.85
C ASP A 182 13.62 20.96 7.31
N ASP A 183 14.82 21.31 7.77
CA ASP A 183 16.09 20.69 7.36
C ASP A 183 16.50 19.50 8.25
N THR A 184 15.67 19.13 9.22
CA THR A 184 15.97 18.05 10.18
C THR A 184 15.44 16.71 9.67
N PRO A 185 16.22 15.62 9.73
CA PRO A 185 15.72 14.29 9.42
C PRO A 185 14.58 13.89 10.37
N HIS A 186 13.48 13.38 9.82
CA HIS A 186 12.32 12.99 10.63
C HIS A 186 12.49 11.65 11.36
N GLY A 187 13.53 10.88 11.05
CA GLY A 187 13.82 9.59 11.69
C GLY A 187 12.85 8.44 11.32
N PHE A 188 11.65 8.75 10.82
CA PHE A 188 10.73 7.78 10.26
C PHE A 188 11.36 7.01 9.09
N THR A 189 11.25 5.69 9.10
CA THR A 189 11.73 4.80 8.05
C THR A 189 10.64 3.78 7.73
N LEU A 190 10.52 3.41 6.46
CA LEU A 190 9.64 2.33 6.06
C LEU A 190 10.24 0.99 6.45
N LYS A 191 9.37 0.00 6.66
CA LYS A 191 9.76 -1.36 6.99
C LYS A 191 10.49 -1.97 5.77
N GLY A 192 11.81 -1.98 5.83
CA GLY A 192 12.68 -2.41 4.72
C GLY A 192 13.82 -1.43 4.45
N GLY A 193 13.80 -0.24 5.07
CA GLY A 193 14.83 0.77 4.93
C GLY A 193 14.68 1.61 3.65
N GLU A 194 13.52 1.53 3.00
CA GLU A 194 13.19 2.32 1.83
C GLU A 194 13.14 3.81 2.18
N THR A 195 13.45 4.63 1.16
CA THR A 195 13.37 6.08 1.26
C THR A 195 11.92 6.52 1.45
N VAL A 196 11.68 7.38 2.44
CA VAL A 196 10.40 8.08 2.58
C VAL A 196 10.29 9.10 1.45
N ILE A 197 9.19 9.06 0.72
CA ILE A 197 8.88 10.05 -0.32
C ILE A 197 7.67 10.86 0.16
N PRO A 198 7.78 12.20 0.29
CA PRO A 198 8.92 13.02 -0.13
C PRO A 198 10.00 13.11 0.96
N GLY A 199 11.25 12.81 0.58
CA GLY A 199 12.51 13.07 1.28
C GLY A 199 12.64 12.61 2.74
N PRO A 200 13.86 12.67 3.31
CA PRO A 200 14.13 12.23 4.69
C PRO A 200 13.87 13.30 5.75
N ASN A 201 13.63 14.56 5.37
CA ASN A 201 13.48 15.67 6.32
C ASN A 201 12.02 16.07 6.49
N PHE A 202 11.69 16.72 7.61
CA PHE A 202 10.33 17.22 7.85
C PHE A 202 9.85 18.19 6.76
N GLY A 203 10.73 19.06 6.26
CA GLY A 203 10.42 20.04 5.23
C GLY A 203 10.15 19.43 3.86
N ASP A 204 10.73 18.27 3.57
CA ASP A 204 10.44 17.52 2.34
C ASP A 204 8.98 17.05 2.33
N VAL A 205 8.47 16.63 3.48
CA VAL A 205 7.05 16.29 3.65
C VAL A 205 6.20 17.54 3.58
N SER A 206 6.48 18.55 4.42
CA SER A 206 5.78 19.82 4.39
C SER A 206 6.51 20.90 5.18
N THR A 207 6.81 22.03 4.54
CA THR A 207 7.55 23.13 5.17
C THR A 207 6.73 23.93 6.19
N GLY A 208 7.43 24.43 7.21
CA GLY A 208 6.91 25.36 8.21
C GLY A 208 5.79 24.78 9.09
N LYS A 209 5.83 23.47 9.36
CA LYS A 209 4.80 22.82 10.20
C LYS A 209 5.23 22.79 11.66
N ASN A 210 4.22 22.97 12.51
CA ASN A 210 4.33 22.94 13.95
C ASN A 210 3.07 22.31 14.56
N LEU A 211 3.16 21.97 15.85
CA LEU A 211 2.02 21.46 16.63
C LEU A 211 1.33 22.59 17.40
N ASN A 212 2.08 23.52 17.98
CA ASN A 212 1.52 24.63 18.75
C ASN A 212 0.52 25.49 17.96
N GLY A 213 0.71 25.68 16.65
CA GLY A 213 -0.23 26.41 15.80
C GLY A 213 -1.52 25.64 15.50
N LYS A 214 -1.60 24.35 15.84
CA LYS A 214 -2.78 23.50 15.65
C LYS A 214 -3.41 22.98 16.92
N ILE A 215 -2.76 23.09 18.07
CA ILE A 215 -3.41 22.86 19.37
C ILE A 215 -4.29 24.07 19.68
N ALA A 216 -5.50 23.87 20.23
CA ALA A 216 -6.35 25.00 20.60
C ALA A 216 -5.68 25.86 21.70
N GLY A 217 -5.87 27.18 21.62
CA GLY A 217 -5.02 28.14 22.35
C GLY A 217 -3.72 28.52 21.65
N GLY A 218 -3.35 27.79 20.60
CA GLY A 218 -2.30 28.18 19.68
C GLY A 218 -0.92 28.26 20.34
N ASN A 219 -0.13 29.25 19.96
CA ASN A 219 1.19 29.55 20.52
C ASN A 219 1.14 30.26 21.90
N GLY A 220 0.01 30.21 22.61
CA GLY A 220 -0.16 30.86 23.91
C GLY A 220 -0.38 32.38 23.85
N LEU A 221 -0.40 33.00 22.68
CA LEU A 221 -0.62 34.45 22.51
C LEU A 221 -2.12 34.83 22.33
N GLY A 222 -3.04 33.90 22.58
CA GLY A 222 -4.49 34.17 22.57
C GLY A 222 -5.14 34.20 21.18
N GLY A 223 -4.52 33.57 20.18
CA GLY A 223 -5.06 33.49 18.81
C GLY A 223 -5.56 32.12 18.37
N GLY A 224 -5.31 31.05 19.14
CA GLY A 224 -5.85 29.73 18.85
C GLY A 224 -7.26 29.57 19.42
N GLU A 225 -8.08 28.73 18.79
CA GLU A 225 -9.51 28.56 19.14
C GLU A 225 -9.73 27.85 20.48
N THR A 226 -9.40 28.51 21.60
CA THR A 226 -9.56 27.99 22.97
C THR A 226 -10.99 27.63 23.30
N SER A 227 -11.95 28.41 22.80
CA SER A 227 -13.37 28.28 23.13
C SER A 227 -14.03 27.04 22.53
N ARG A 228 -13.42 26.43 21.51
CA ARG A 228 -14.03 25.32 20.75
C ARG A 228 -13.69 23.94 21.28
N LEU A 229 -12.74 23.82 22.21
CA LEU A 229 -12.31 22.51 22.72
C LEU A 229 -13.12 21.97 23.90
N ILE A 230 -13.95 22.80 24.56
CA ILE A 230 -15.07 22.50 25.51
C ILE A 230 -15.32 23.79 26.32
N GLY A 231 -16.31 24.61 25.95
CA GLY A 231 -16.94 25.64 26.81
C GLY A 231 -16.03 26.55 27.67
N ASP A 232 -14.85 26.93 27.18
CA ASP A 232 -13.78 27.64 27.92
C ASP A 232 -13.23 26.91 29.17
N ASP A 233 -13.59 25.64 29.40
CA ASP A 233 -13.20 24.84 30.56
C ASP A 233 -12.46 23.57 30.12
N PHE A 234 -11.16 23.54 30.38
CA PHE A 234 -10.36 22.35 30.16
C PHE A 234 -10.52 21.40 31.36
N PHE A 235 -11.53 20.53 31.28
CA PHE A 235 -11.89 19.64 32.38
C PHE A 235 -10.78 18.61 32.69
N GLY A 236 -10.41 18.46 33.96
CA GLY A 236 -9.72 17.28 34.47
C GLY A 236 -8.24 17.43 34.85
N TRP A 237 -7.67 18.63 34.86
CA TRP A 237 -6.29 18.83 35.34
C TRP A 237 -6.13 20.03 36.30
N GLU A 238 -6.19 19.76 37.60
CA GLU A 238 -6.03 20.77 38.66
C GLU A 238 -4.57 20.92 39.14
N ASP A 239 -3.67 20.03 38.71
CA ASP A 239 -2.29 19.95 39.18
C ASP A 239 -1.34 20.81 38.34
N GLY A 240 -1.11 22.06 38.77
CA GLY A 240 -0.06 22.92 38.20
C GLY A 240 -0.49 23.84 37.07
N LEU A 241 -1.79 23.93 36.77
CA LEU A 241 -2.37 24.95 35.89
C LEU A 241 -3.28 25.90 36.67
N THR A 242 -3.44 27.12 36.16
CA THR A 242 -4.45 28.05 36.68
C THR A 242 -5.82 27.71 36.10
N THR A 243 -6.89 28.28 36.67
CA THR A 243 -8.26 28.15 36.14
C THR A 243 -8.46 28.76 34.74
N SER A 244 -7.43 29.38 34.17
CA SER A 244 -7.42 29.96 32.82
C SER A 244 -6.44 29.26 31.89
N GLY A 245 -5.91 28.09 32.29
CA GLY A 245 -4.95 27.34 31.50
C GLY A 245 -5.58 26.87 30.19
N ILE A 246 -4.81 26.95 29.12
CA ILE A 246 -5.21 26.50 27.79
C ILE A 246 -4.51 25.18 27.42
N PRO A 247 -5.01 24.42 26.45
CA PRO A 247 -4.46 23.11 26.06
C PRO A 247 -2.94 23.07 25.83
N ILE A 248 -2.35 24.12 25.24
CA ILE A 248 -0.89 24.20 25.04
C ILE A 248 -0.11 24.33 26.37
N ASP A 249 -0.70 24.94 27.40
CA ASP A 249 -0.05 25.07 28.71
C ASP A 249 0.16 23.71 29.37
N LEU A 250 -0.74 22.77 29.12
CA LEU A 250 -0.63 21.40 29.60
C LEU A 250 0.55 20.66 28.95
N VAL A 251 0.73 20.84 27.64
CA VAL A 251 1.89 20.28 26.91
C VAL A 251 3.19 20.86 27.47
N ASN A 252 3.25 22.18 27.66
CA ASN A 252 4.40 22.87 28.22
C ASN A 252 4.72 22.41 29.65
N LEU A 253 3.68 22.23 30.47
CA LEU A 253 3.81 21.71 31.83
C LEU A 253 4.39 20.29 31.83
N TRP A 254 3.87 19.39 31.00
CA TRP A 254 4.38 18.02 30.93
C TRP A 254 5.81 17.94 30.42
N ILE A 255 6.16 18.70 29.38
CA ILE A 255 7.55 18.78 28.90
C ILE A 255 8.49 19.29 30.00
N THR A 256 8.06 20.32 30.74
CA THR A 256 8.83 20.85 31.87
C THR A 256 9.03 19.81 32.97
N ARG A 257 7.98 19.01 33.27
CA ARG A 257 8.09 17.91 34.26
C ARG A 257 9.02 16.82 33.80
N VAL A 258 8.94 16.40 32.53
CA VAL A 258 9.87 15.41 31.96
C VAL A 258 11.30 15.91 32.03
N ALA A 259 11.55 17.17 31.65
CA ALA A 259 12.88 17.77 31.71
C ALA A 259 13.42 17.86 33.15
N SER A 260 12.54 18.19 34.11
CA SER A 260 12.91 18.20 35.53
C SER A 260 13.27 16.80 36.03
N ASN A 261 12.48 15.78 35.69
CA ASN A 261 12.78 14.39 36.05
C ASN A 261 14.12 13.97 35.44
N ALA A 262 14.28 14.13 34.13
CA ALA A 262 15.48 13.73 33.40
C ALA A 262 16.76 14.50 33.76
N SER A 263 16.67 15.51 34.63
CA SER A 263 17.82 16.30 35.05
C SER A 263 18.07 16.24 36.55
N ASP A 264 17.24 15.52 37.31
CA ASP A 264 17.43 15.37 38.75
C ASP A 264 18.47 14.29 39.08
N GLY A 265 18.80 13.41 38.12
CA GLY A 265 19.77 12.33 38.28
C GLY A 265 19.26 11.18 39.16
N VAL A 266 17.95 11.06 39.34
CA VAL A 266 17.30 10.12 40.25
C VAL A 266 16.18 9.37 39.54
N GLY A 267 16.39 8.05 39.35
CA GLY A 267 15.31 7.17 38.91
C GLY A 267 14.15 7.14 39.90
N VAL A 268 12.93 7.03 39.39
CA VAL A 268 11.72 7.11 40.21
C VAL A 268 11.34 5.74 40.74
N VAL A 269 10.95 5.65 42.01
CA VAL A 269 10.41 4.41 42.59
C VAL A 269 8.90 4.51 42.68
N ILE A 270 8.20 3.57 42.05
CA ILE A 270 6.73 3.49 42.07
C ILE A 270 6.24 2.13 42.55
N ALA A 271 5.04 2.10 43.13
CA ALA A 271 4.32 0.85 43.37
C ALA A 271 3.64 0.39 42.08
N THR A 272 3.86 -0.88 41.72
CA THR A 272 3.19 -1.59 40.62
C THR A 272 2.25 -2.64 41.20
N VAL A 273 1.37 -3.21 40.36
CA VAL A 273 0.43 -4.27 40.75
C VAL A 273 1.15 -5.45 41.41
N ASP A 274 2.34 -5.78 40.93
CA ASP A 274 3.10 -6.97 41.34
C ASP A 274 4.25 -6.67 42.32
N ASN A 275 4.63 -5.39 42.47
CA ASN A 275 5.75 -4.99 43.33
C ASN A 275 5.52 -3.58 43.92
N PRO A 276 5.51 -3.42 45.26
CA PRO A 276 5.29 -2.13 45.91
C PRO A 276 6.47 -1.14 45.76
N ALA A 277 7.63 -1.56 45.27
CA ALA A 277 8.78 -0.70 45.01
C ALA A 277 9.54 -1.16 43.76
N THR A 278 9.15 -0.62 42.62
CA THR A 278 9.83 -0.82 41.33
C THR A 278 10.58 0.46 40.98
N LEU A 279 11.90 0.35 40.79
CA LEU A 279 12.71 1.43 40.23
C LEU A 279 12.44 1.53 38.72
N ILE A 280 12.07 2.71 38.26
CA ILE A 280 11.87 3.07 36.87
C ILE A 280 12.94 4.08 36.49
N GLU A 281 13.85 3.65 35.62
CA GLU A 281 14.93 4.49 35.10
C GLU A 281 14.53 5.31 33.87
N ALA A 282 13.24 5.27 33.50
CA ALA A 282 12.68 6.05 32.40
C ALA A 282 12.25 7.44 32.88
N PRO A 283 12.92 8.53 32.48
CA PRO A 283 12.64 9.88 33.01
C PRO A 283 11.25 10.43 32.66
N ALA A 284 10.61 9.82 31.65
CA ALA A 284 9.25 10.15 31.23
C ALA A 284 8.16 9.63 32.19
N VAL A 285 8.50 8.93 33.26
CA VAL A 285 7.56 8.44 34.28
C VAL A 285 7.78 9.20 35.59
N ASP A 286 6.72 9.68 36.24
CA ASP A 286 6.83 10.33 37.55
C ASP A 286 6.48 9.43 38.75
N ALA A 287 6.65 10.00 39.95
CA ALA A 287 6.43 9.32 41.23
C ALA A 287 4.97 8.88 41.46
N LEU A 288 4.02 9.40 40.67
CA LEU A 288 2.62 8.96 40.70
C LEU A 288 2.35 7.85 39.68
N GLY A 289 3.36 7.40 38.94
CA GLY A 289 3.24 6.39 37.88
C GLY A 289 2.64 6.95 36.59
N ARG A 290 2.62 8.27 36.40
CA ARG A 290 2.12 8.89 35.16
C ARG A 290 3.20 8.77 34.08
N ASP A 291 2.84 8.15 32.95
CA ASP A 291 3.69 8.02 31.76
C ASP A 291 3.46 9.24 30.84
N TYR A 292 4.36 10.22 30.90
CA TYR A 292 4.26 11.44 30.10
C TYR A 292 4.39 11.21 28.60
N ARG A 293 5.10 10.16 28.18
CA ARG A 293 5.17 9.80 26.75
C ARG A 293 3.78 9.43 26.23
N GLN A 294 3.06 8.57 26.95
CA GLN A 294 1.68 8.23 26.57
C GLN A 294 0.72 9.41 26.68
N LEU A 295 0.87 10.25 27.71
CA LEU A 295 0.03 11.44 27.88
C LEU A 295 0.23 12.43 26.72
N LEU A 296 1.48 12.81 26.42
CA LEU A 296 1.81 13.70 25.32
C LEU A 296 1.34 13.15 23.97
N GLN A 297 1.62 11.87 23.68
CA GLN A 297 1.17 11.26 22.43
C GLN A 297 -0.34 11.32 22.25
N LYS A 298 -1.11 10.80 23.24
CA LYS A 298 -2.57 10.72 23.15
C LYS A 298 -3.21 12.11 23.08
N PHE A 299 -2.70 13.02 23.90
CA PHE A 299 -3.20 14.38 23.94
C PHE A 299 -2.92 15.12 22.64
N LEU A 300 -1.69 15.08 22.13
CA LEU A 300 -1.33 15.78 20.89
C LEU A 300 -2.09 15.24 19.70
N ILE A 301 -2.23 13.91 19.56
CA ILE A 301 -3.06 13.31 18.50
C ILE A 301 -4.49 13.84 18.58
N GLY A 302 -5.11 13.78 19.77
CA GLY A 302 -6.48 14.25 19.97
C GLY A 302 -6.64 15.75 19.70
N ALA A 303 -5.82 16.58 20.33
CA ALA A 303 -5.92 18.03 20.27
C ALA A 303 -5.64 18.58 18.85
N VAL A 304 -4.60 18.07 18.18
CA VAL A 304 -4.20 18.52 16.84
C VAL A 304 -5.21 18.07 15.79
N THR A 305 -5.72 16.82 15.88
CA THR A 305 -6.72 16.31 14.93
C THR A 305 -8.08 16.96 15.15
N PHE A 306 -8.54 17.10 16.39
CA PHE A 306 -9.82 17.74 16.70
C PHE A 306 -9.85 19.19 16.23
N SER A 307 -8.83 19.98 16.64
CA SER A 307 -8.72 21.39 16.27
C SER A 307 -8.67 21.60 14.75
N GLN A 308 -7.97 20.73 14.01
CA GLN A 308 -7.97 20.80 12.55
C GLN A 308 -9.34 20.44 11.97
N GLY A 309 -9.96 19.35 12.43
CA GLY A 309 -11.29 18.95 11.97
C GLY A 309 -12.33 20.07 12.16
N THR A 310 -12.34 20.72 13.33
CA THR A 310 -13.26 21.82 13.60
C THR A 310 -12.96 23.06 12.78
N ASN A 311 -11.68 23.43 12.66
CA ASN A 311 -11.25 24.60 11.88
C ASN A 311 -11.51 24.44 10.38
N ASP A 312 -11.29 23.25 9.84
CA ASP A 312 -11.31 23.07 8.39
C ASP A 312 -12.73 22.75 7.89
N TYR A 313 -13.59 22.11 8.72
CA TYR A 313 -14.88 21.57 8.26
C TYR A 313 -16.12 22.05 9.03
N PHE A 314 -16.01 22.48 10.28
CA PHE A 314 -17.18 22.71 11.15
C PHE A 314 -17.31 24.15 11.67
N GLN A 315 -16.65 25.13 11.04
CA GLN A 315 -16.65 26.51 11.53
C GLN A 315 -18.06 27.08 11.78
N THR A 316 -19.08 26.63 11.03
CA THR A 316 -20.47 27.09 11.18
C THR A 316 -21.29 26.31 12.22
N ASP A 317 -20.96 25.05 12.51
CA ASP A 317 -21.76 24.17 13.38
C ASP A 317 -21.41 24.32 14.87
N PHE A 318 -20.25 24.92 15.18
CA PHE A 318 -19.82 25.29 16.53
C PHE A 318 -19.91 26.79 16.80
N ALA A 319 -20.59 27.54 15.93
CA ALA A 319 -20.87 28.95 16.15
C ALA A 319 -22.01 29.11 17.18
N SER A 320 -21.64 29.37 18.44
CA SER A 320 -22.50 30.06 19.41
C SER A 320 -21.68 31.03 20.24
#